data_AF-A0A953Y274-F1
#
_entry.id   AF-A0A953Y274-F1
#
_cell.length_a   1.000
_cell.length_b   1.000
_cell.length_c   1.000
_cell.angle_alpha   90.00
_cell.angle_beta   90.00
_cell.angle_gamma   90.00
#
_symmetry.space_group_name_H-M   'P 1'
#
loop_
_entity.id
_entity.type
_entity.pdbx_description
1 polymer ?
#
loop_
_entity_poly.entity_id
_entity_poly.type
_entity_poly.pdbx_seq_one_letter_code
_entity_poly.pdbx_strand_id
1 'polypeptide(L)'
;YLAAEDEIYIKPSLDVDMDAEVIYGIVYLRARDEDTGKEIPNGYVNVNMAMLSKGLVKIRDIREFEGNDLRERMQKAQDMAKREKLGLWASKP
;
A
#
# COMPACT_ATOMS: atom_id res chain seq x y z
N TYR A 1 7.50 21.95 -13.58
CA TYR A 1 8.40 21.02 -12.90
C TYR A 1 7.76 19.66 -13.00
N LEU A 2 8.16 18.86 -13.99
CA LEU A 2 7.81 17.44 -14.05
C LEU A 2 8.62 16.77 -12.94
N ALA A 3 7.94 16.26 -11.92
CA ALA A 3 8.59 15.43 -10.91
C ALA A 3 9.28 14.28 -11.66
N ALA A 4 10.57 14.09 -11.42
CA ALA A 4 11.30 12.94 -11.93
C ALA A 4 10.48 11.69 -11.60
N GLU A 5 10.05 10.98 -12.65
CA GLU A 5 8.95 10.02 -12.62
C GLU A 5 9.20 8.96 -11.56
N ASP A 6 8.47 9.03 -10.44
CA ASP A 6 8.44 7.94 -9.48
C ASP A 6 7.72 6.77 -10.17
N GLU A 7 8.48 5.73 -10.52
CA GLU A 7 7.93 4.55 -11.19
C GLU A 7 6.94 3.82 -10.25
N ILE A 8 5.68 3.79 -10.64
CA ILE A 8 4.60 3.09 -9.94
C ILE A 8 4.49 1.68 -10.51
N TYR A 9 4.73 0.68 -9.67
CA TYR A 9 4.52 -0.72 -10.03
C TYR A 9 3.16 -1.18 -9.49
N ILE A 10 2.24 -1.50 -10.39
CA ILE A 10 0.95 -2.07 -10.04
C ILE A 10 1.01 -3.56 -10.36
N LYS A 11 0.75 -4.41 -9.36
CA LYS A 11 0.49 -5.83 -9.59
C LYS A 11 -1.03 -6.01 -9.75
N PRO A 12 -1.57 -6.10 -10.97
CA PRO A 12 -3.00 -6.32 -11.18
C PRO A 12 -3.42 -7.69 -10.64
N SER A 13 -4.67 -7.80 -10.18
CA SER A 13 -5.28 -9.13 -9.96
C SER A 13 -5.50 -9.82 -11.31
N LEU A 14 -5.54 -11.16 -11.31
CA LEU A 14 -5.53 -12.01 -12.51
C LEU A 14 -6.61 -11.67 -13.56
N ASP A 15 -7.71 -11.03 -13.16
CA ASP A 15 -8.85 -10.71 -14.02
C ASP A 15 -9.00 -9.20 -14.34
N VAL A 16 -7.95 -8.39 -14.16
CA VAL A 16 -8.04 -6.93 -14.38
C VAL A 16 -7.84 -6.58 -15.84
N ASP A 17 -8.88 -5.95 -16.41
CA ASP A 17 -8.79 -5.25 -17.67
C ASP A 17 -7.84 -4.05 -17.52
N MET A 18 -6.68 -4.13 -18.18
CA MET A 18 -5.66 -3.08 -18.15
C MET A 18 -6.05 -1.84 -18.95
N ASP A 19 -7.09 -1.92 -19.79
CA ASP A 19 -7.68 -0.80 -20.53
C ASP A 19 -8.80 -0.11 -19.75
N ALA A 20 -9.16 -0.62 -18.57
CA ALA A 20 -10.15 0.01 -17.69
C ALA A 20 -9.60 1.31 -17.09
N GLU A 21 -10.47 2.32 -16.93
CA GLU A 21 -10.15 3.59 -16.22
C GLU A 21 -9.73 3.37 -14.74
N VAL A 22 -9.94 2.16 -14.20
CA VAL A 22 -9.64 1.79 -12.82
C VAL A 22 -8.87 0.48 -12.78
N ILE A 23 -7.60 0.54 -12.36
CA ILE A 23 -6.75 -0.63 -12.15
C ILE A 23 -6.86 -1.06 -10.68
N TYR A 24 -7.32 -2.28 -10.45
CA TYR A 24 -7.34 -2.90 -9.12
C TYR A 24 -6.04 -3.67 -8.89
N GLY A 25 -5.30 -3.33 -7.84
CA GLY A 25 -4.03 -4.01 -7.57
C GLY A 25 -3.29 -3.52 -6.34
N ILE A 26 -2.12 -4.11 -6.12
CA ILE A 26 -1.20 -3.69 -5.06
C ILE A 26 -0.18 -2.75 -5.66
N VAL A 27 -0.11 -1.55 -5.06
CA VAL A 27 0.77 -0.49 -5.50
C VAL A 27 2.09 -0.57 -4.74
N TYR A 28 3.18 -0.62 -5.50
CA TYR A 28 4.53 -0.55 -4.99
C TYR A 28 5.25 0.67 -5.55
N LEU A 29 5.97 1.37 -4.68
CA LEU A 29 6.89 2.44 -5.06
C LEU A 29 8.32 2.00 -4.78
N ARG A 30 9.26 2.45 -5.61
CA ARG A 30 10.68 2.21 -5.35
C ARG A 30 11.09 2.93 -4.06
N ALA A 31 11.75 2.20 -3.16
CA ALA A 31 12.18 2.75 -1.89
C ALA A 31 13.40 3.65 -2.07
N ARG A 32 13.43 4.77 -1.37
CA ARG A 32 14.60 5.64 -1.26
C ARG A 32 15.05 5.69 0.19
N ASP A 33 16.35 5.74 0.38
CA ASP A 33 16.98 5.96 1.67
C ASP A 33 16.70 7.40 2.12
N GLU A 34 16.18 7.58 3.34
CA GLU A 34 15.73 8.89 3.83
C GLU A 34 16.90 9.87 4.04
N ASP A 35 18.08 9.37 4.41
CA ASP A 35 19.25 10.19 4.70
C ASP A 35 19.99 10.64 3.44
N THR A 36 20.06 9.76 2.44
CA THR A 36 20.86 9.97 1.22
C THR A 36 20.02 10.30 -0.01
N GLY A 37 18.71 10.07 0.03
CA GLY A 37 17.78 10.23 -1.09
C GLY A 37 18.01 9.24 -2.23
N LYS A 38 18.95 8.29 -2.08
CA LYS A 38 19.29 7.32 -3.12
C LYS A 38 18.28 6.18 -3.13
N GLU A 39 18.02 5.63 -4.31
CA GLU A 39 17.22 4.41 -4.43
C GLU A 39 17.89 3.26 -3.70
N ILE A 40 17.09 2.50 -2.95
CA ILE A 40 17.53 1.27 -2.31
C ILE A 40 17.42 0.16 -3.37
N PRO A 41 18.52 -0.50 -3.77
CA PRO A 41 18.47 -1.57 -4.76
C PRO A 41 17.51 -2.68 -4.31
N ASN A 42 16.54 -3.03 -5.16
CA ASN A 42 15.45 -3.98 -4.86
C ASN A 42 14.55 -3.57 -3.66
N GLY A 43 14.65 -2.33 -3.20
CA GLY A 43 13.79 -1.78 -2.18
C GLY A 43 12.46 -1.33 -2.78
N TYR A 44 11.37 -1.87 -2.27
CA TYR A 44 10.02 -1.45 -2.66
C TYR A 44 9.16 -1.25 -1.42
N VAL A 45 8.35 -0.18 -1.44
CA VAL A 45 7.35 0.11 -0.41
C VAL A 45 6.00 -0.32 -0.94
N ASN A 46 5.32 -1.22 -0.23
CA ASN A 46 3.92 -1.53 -0.47
C ASN A 46 3.06 -0.37 0.06
N VAL A 47 2.57 0.47 -0.85
CA VAL A 47 1.85 1.70 -0.52
C VAL A 47 0.55 1.39 0.20
N ASN A 48 -0.19 0.36 -0.24
CA ASN A 48 -1.45 -0.05 0.37
C ASN A 48 -1.23 -0.39 1.85
N MET A 49 -0.17 -1.15 2.15
CA MET A 49 0.18 -1.52 3.53
C MET A 49 0.60 -0.29 4.35
N ALA A 50 1.36 0.64 3.76
CA ALA A 50 1.75 1.89 4.41
C ALA A 50 0.51 2.73 4.78
N MET A 51 -0.43 2.91 3.85
CA MET A 51 -1.69 3.62 4.10
C MET A 51 -2.55 2.94 5.18
N LEU A 52 -2.63 1.60 5.17
CA LEU A 52 -3.32 0.82 6.20
C LEU A 52 -2.71 1.04 7.58
N SER A 53 -1.38 0.98 7.69
CA SER A 53 -0.66 1.17 8.96
C SER A 53 -0.82 2.57 9.56
N LYS A 54 -1.08 3.58 8.72
CA LYS A 54 -1.37 4.95 9.15
C LYS A 54 -2.87 5.18 9.39
N GLY A 55 -3.71 4.16 9.18
CA GLY A 55 -5.16 4.25 9.33
C GLY A 55 -5.81 5.18 8.30
N LEU A 56 -5.17 5.43 7.15
CA LEU A 56 -5.71 6.32 6.11
C LEU A 56 -6.77 5.62 5.25
N VAL A 57 -6.67 4.30 5.16
CA VAL A 57 -7.60 3.44 4.42
C VAL A 57 -8.00 2.25 5.28
N LYS A 58 -9.02 1.51 4.84
CA LYS A 58 -9.46 0.26 5.47
C LYS A 58 -9.62 -0.83 4.42
N ILE A 59 -9.36 -2.06 4.83
CA ILE A 59 -9.62 -3.25 4.03
C ILE A 59 -11.13 -3.39 3.86
N ARG A 60 -11.59 -3.49 2.61
CA ARG A 60 -12.98 -3.78 2.28
C ARG A 60 -13.29 -5.26 2.48
N ASP A 61 -12.51 -6.12 1.81
CA ASP A 61 -12.61 -7.57 1.92
C ASP A 61 -11.21 -8.18 1.91
N ILE A 62 -10.85 -8.91 2.96
CA ILE A 62 -9.53 -9.54 3.12
C ILE A 62 -9.27 -10.66 2.10
N ARG A 63 -10.34 -11.22 1.50
CA ARG A 63 -10.23 -12.31 0.52
C ARG A 63 -9.74 -11.83 -0.84
N GLU A 64 -9.75 -10.52 -1.09
CA GLU A 64 -9.27 -9.91 -2.33
C GLU A 64 -7.75 -9.99 -2.48
N PHE A 65 -7.00 -10.14 -1.38
CA PHE A 65 -5.55 -10.31 -1.47
C PHE A 65 -5.21 -11.75 -1.81
N GLU A 66 -4.31 -11.97 -2.77
CA GLU A 66 -3.81 -13.30 -3.08
C GLU A 66 -2.65 -13.69 -2.13
N GLY A 67 -2.71 -14.90 -1.58
CA GLY A 67 -1.68 -15.45 -0.69
C GLY A 67 -1.90 -15.15 0.80
N ASN A 68 -1.71 -16.18 1.64
CA ASN A 68 -1.94 -16.09 3.08
C ASN A 68 -1.00 -15.10 3.78
N ASP A 69 0.29 -15.09 3.42
CA ASP A 69 1.27 -14.16 4.02
C ASP A 69 0.88 -12.69 3.83
N LEU A 70 0.51 -12.32 2.60
CA LEU A 70 0.11 -10.97 2.29
C LEU A 70 -1.18 -10.58 3.02
N ARG A 71 -2.18 -11.47 3.07
CA ARG A 71 -3.43 -11.26 3.83
C ARG A 71 -3.12 -10.96 5.30
N GLU A 72 -2.32 -11.79 5.93
CA GLU A 72 -1.95 -11.63 7.33
C GLU A 72 -1.22 -10.30 7.57
N ARG A 73 -0.28 -9.93 6.69
CA ARG A 73 0.46 -8.66 6.79
C ARG A 73 -0.44 -7.44 6.63
N MET A 74 -1.34 -7.44 5.64
CA MET A 74 -2.30 -6.35 5.45
C MET A 74 -3.25 -6.21 6.64
N GLN A 75 -3.78 -7.33 7.13
CA GLN A 75 -4.67 -7.35 8.29
C GLN A 75 -3.95 -6.82 9.54
N LYS A 76 -2.72 -7.28 9.79
CA LYS A 76 -1.90 -6.82 10.91
C LYS A 76 -1.62 -5.32 10.85
N ALA A 77 -1.35 -4.77 9.66
CA ALA A 77 -1.14 -3.33 9.48
C ALA A 77 -2.39 -2.52 9.87
N GLN A 78 -3.57 -2.96 9.45
CA GLN A 78 -4.83 -2.32 9.84
C GLN A 78 -5.10 -2.44 11.34
N ASP A 79 -4.87 -3.62 11.93
CA ASP A 79 -5.15 -3.86 13.34
C ASP A 79 -4.21 -3.05 14.25
N MET A 80 -2.96 -2.85 13.83
CA MET A 80 -2.04 -1.92 14.48
C MET A 80 -2.58 -0.49 14.47
N ALA A 81 -3.04 0.00 13.31
CA ALA A 81 -3.62 1.35 13.20
C ALA A 81 -4.87 1.52 14.08
N LYS A 82 -5.73 0.49 14.17
CA LYS A 82 -6.88 0.48 15.08
C LYS A 82 -6.46 0.56 16.54
N ARG A 83 -5.49 -0.28 16.94
CA ARG A 83 -4.96 -0.34 18.31
C ARG A 83 -4.36 1.00 18.73
N GLU A 84 -3.63 1.64 17.82
CA GLU A 84 -2.95 2.92 18.04
C GLU A 84 -3.87 4.13 17.80
N LYS A 85 -5.12 3.89 17.38
CA LYS A 85 -6.14 4.93 17.11
C LYS A 85 -5.66 5.98 16.11
N LEU A 86 -5.07 5.52 15.01
CA LEU A 86 -4.54 6.37 13.95
C LEU A 86 -5.59 6.64 12.86
N GLY A 87 -5.54 7.84 12.26
CA GLY A 87 -6.33 8.21 11.08
C GLY A 87 -7.83 7.99 11.28
N LEU A 88 -8.44 7.16 10.42
CA LEU A 88 -9.85 6.76 10.47
C LEU A 88 -10.28 6.16 11.81
N TRP A 89 -9.34 5.70 12.63
CA TRP A 89 -9.59 5.07 13.93
C TRP A 89 -9.35 6.01 15.12
N ALA A 90 -8.98 7.26 14.87
CA ALA A 90 -8.83 8.26 15.92
C ALA A 90 -10.18 8.63 16.55
N SER A 91 -10.19 8.91 17.86
CA SER A 91 -11.42 9.27 18.59
C SER A 91 -12.03 10.61 18.17
N LYS A 92 -11.25 11.45 17.49
CA LYS A 92 -11.68 12.69 16.84
C LYS A 92 -10.92 12.83 15.51
N PRO A 93 -11.60 13.28 14.44
CA PRO A 93 -10.97 13.53 13.15
C PRO A 93 -9.95 14.66 13.20
#